data_AF-A0AAV8VH06-F1
#
_entry.id   AF-A0AAV8VH06-F1
#
_cell.length_a   1.000
_cell.length_b   1.000
_cell.length_c   1.000
_cell.angle_alpha   90.00
_cell.angle_beta   90.00
_cell.angle_gamma   90.00
#
_symmetry.space_group_name_H-M   'P 1'
#
loop_
_entity.id
_entity.type
_entity.pdbx_description
1 polymer ?
#
loop_
_entity_poly.entity_id
_entity_poly.type
_entity_poly.pdbx_seq_one_letter_code
_entity_poly.pdbx_strand_id
1 'polypeptide(L)'
;MAEQNFVLDLPQRILKTNNEEIILNFSKIRALPTRTVKVVEYVEIPPQSEVVLEAICDDSTEEDETVIVEPKSENLIHHKGILTGRTLTVRKNNKMFVRMINLKDYLQQISKGEPIEDRCLPLKKRTKLDGPEEWDTDTLAREQREDPDVGDIAQWKIEGKERPAWQEISNRSPTFKGYWAL
;
A
#
# COMPACT_ATOMS: atom_id res chain seq x y z
N MET A 1 7.33 7.84 -22.66
CA MET A 1 6.71 6.96 -21.66
C MET A 1 7.27 7.38 -20.32
N ALA A 2 6.44 7.67 -19.31
CA ALA A 2 6.93 8.14 -18.02
C ALA A 2 7.68 7.00 -17.32
N GLU A 3 8.98 7.16 -17.13
CA GLU A 3 9.80 6.28 -16.29
C GLU A 3 9.21 6.33 -14.86
N GLN A 4 8.81 5.17 -14.34
CA GLN A 4 8.35 5.09 -12.97
C GLN A 4 9.58 5.03 -12.06
N ASN A 5 9.83 6.10 -11.28
CA ASN A 5 10.99 6.25 -10.38
C ASN A 5 10.89 5.42 -9.08
N PHE A 6 10.35 4.21 -9.14
CA PHE A 6 10.25 3.33 -7.99
C PHE A 6 10.44 1.85 -8.34
N VAL A 7 11.01 1.11 -7.40
CA VAL A 7 11.28 -0.33 -7.49
C VAL A 7 10.67 -1.02 -6.28
N LEU A 8 9.86 -2.05 -6.49
CA LEU A 8 9.31 -2.86 -5.42
C LEU A 8 10.04 -4.21 -5.35
N ASP A 9 10.91 -4.38 -4.36
CA ASP A 9 11.55 -5.66 -4.03
C ASP A 9 10.60 -6.47 -3.13
N LEU A 10 10.00 -7.49 -3.72
CA LEU A 10 8.95 -8.29 -3.08
C LEU A 10 9.49 -9.33 -2.12
N PRO A 11 10.57 -10.09 -2.44
CA PRO A 11 11.22 -10.97 -1.48
C PRO A 11 11.64 -10.25 -0.20
N GLN A 12 12.22 -9.06 -0.33
CA GLN A 12 12.67 -8.26 0.82
C GLN A 12 11.56 -7.39 1.43
N ARG A 13 10.44 -7.22 0.70
CA ARG A 13 9.34 -6.30 1.00
C ARG A 13 9.85 -4.88 1.19
N ILE A 14 10.55 -4.35 0.19
CA ILE A 14 11.12 -2.99 0.20
C ILE A 14 10.62 -2.23 -1.03
N LEU A 15 10.01 -1.07 -0.81
CA LEU A 15 9.71 -0.12 -1.88
C LEU A 15 10.83 0.92 -1.92
N LYS A 16 11.56 1.00 -3.02
CA LYS A 16 12.62 1.98 -3.25
C LYS A 16 12.10 3.08 -4.17
N THR A 17 12.29 4.34 -3.82
CA THR A 17 11.87 5.49 -4.66
C THR A 17 12.98 6.53 -4.64
N ASN A 18 13.45 6.99 -5.80
CA ASN A 18 14.59 7.93 -5.91
C ASN A 18 15.80 7.47 -5.05
N ASN A 19 16.01 8.10 -3.88
CA ASN A 19 17.10 7.83 -2.92
C ASN A 19 16.63 7.22 -1.58
N GLU A 20 15.36 6.82 -1.48
CA GLU A 20 14.76 6.29 -0.26
C GLU A 20 14.42 4.80 -0.42
N GLU A 21 14.76 3.99 0.59
CA GLU A 21 14.22 2.64 0.75
C GLU A 21 13.18 2.63 1.86
N ILE A 22 11.95 2.25 1.53
CA ILE A 22 10.82 2.09 2.43
C ILE A 22 10.66 0.60 2.74
N ILE A 23 10.91 0.21 3.98
CA ILE A 23 10.79 -1.19 4.41
C ILE A 23 9.33 -1.51 4.74
N LEU A 24 8.72 -2.42 3.98
CA LEU A 24 7.34 -2.91 4.12
C LEU A 24 7.26 -4.24 4.91
N ASN A 25 8.27 -4.56 5.72
CA ASN A 25 8.32 -5.83 6.44
C ASN A 25 7.61 -5.77 7.80
N PHE A 26 6.31 -6.07 7.79
CA PHE A 26 5.43 -6.03 8.97
C PHE A 26 5.56 -7.28 9.88
N SER A 27 6.12 -8.38 9.37
CA SER A 27 6.11 -9.71 10.01
C SER A 27 6.96 -9.82 11.28
N LYS A 28 7.89 -8.89 11.51
CA LYS A 28 8.80 -8.89 12.68
C LYS A 28 8.43 -7.84 13.73
N ILE A 29 7.38 -7.06 13.50
CA ILE A 29 7.04 -5.92 14.34
C ILE A 29 5.93 -6.31 15.31
N ARG A 30 6.27 -7.13 16.32
CA ARG A 30 5.30 -7.66 17.31
C ARG A 30 4.94 -6.67 18.43
N ALA A 31 5.47 -5.45 18.45
CA ALA A 31 5.32 -4.54 19.58
C ALA A 31 5.34 -3.04 19.21
N LEU A 32 4.95 -2.64 17.99
CA LEU A 32 4.74 -1.21 17.77
C LEU A 32 3.45 -0.77 18.49
N PRO A 33 3.47 0.36 19.22
CA PRO A 33 2.27 0.92 19.81
C PRO A 33 1.26 1.17 18.68
N THR A 34 0.09 0.54 18.79
CA THR A 34 -0.98 0.72 17.82
C THR A 34 -1.51 2.14 17.98
N ARG A 35 -1.21 3.01 17.02
CA ARG A 35 -1.74 4.37 17.02
C ARG A 35 -3.15 4.35 16.45
N THR A 36 -4.10 4.96 17.15
CA THR A 36 -5.49 5.08 16.70
C THR A 36 -5.60 6.15 15.62
N VAL A 37 -6.40 5.88 14.59
CA VAL A 37 -6.71 6.82 13.51
C VAL A 37 -8.09 7.41 13.76
N LYS A 38 -8.30 8.71 13.54
CA LYS A 38 -9.60 9.38 13.69
C LYS A 38 -9.98 10.16 12.46
N VAL A 39 -11.25 10.13 12.09
CA VAL A 39 -11.79 10.90 10.96
C VAL A 39 -11.85 12.39 11.31
N VAL A 40 -11.40 13.26 10.42
CA VAL A 40 -11.36 14.72 10.66
C VAL A 40 -12.73 15.39 10.55
N GLU A 41 -13.61 14.83 9.73
CA GLU A 41 -14.94 15.37 9.46
C GLU A 41 -16.01 14.29 9.39
N TYR A 42 -17.27 14.70 9.31
CA TYR A 42 -18.37 13.78 9.07
C TYR A 42 -18.30 13.28 7.63
N VAL A 43 -18.46 11.97 7.44
CA VAL A 43 -18.39 11.36 6.10
C VAL A 43 -19.55 10.39 5.90
N GLU A 44 -20.19 10.50 4.74
CA GLU A 44 -21.13 9.50 4.24
C GLU A 44 -20.45 8.63 3.19
N ILE A 45 -20.50 7.32 3.38
CA ILE A 45 -19.92 6.34 2.46
C ILE A 45 -21.08 5.62 1.77
N PRO A 46 -21.28 5.83 0.46
CA PRO A 46 -22.34 5.17 -0.30
C PRO A 46 -22.32 3.64 -0.17
N PRO A 47 -23.45 2.97 -0.44
CA PRO A 47 -23.52 1.51 -0.50
C PRO A 47 -22.44 0.91 -1.40
N GLN A 48 -21.78 -0.15 -0.94
CA GLN A 48 -20.83 -0.95 -1.73
C GLN A 48 -19.77 -0.12 -2.47
N SER A 49 -19.33 0.98 -1.85
CA SER A 49 -18.42 1.93 -2.45
C SER A 49 -17.16 2.11 -1.62
N GLU A 50 -16.25 2.92 -2.15
CA GLU A 50 -15.06 3.38 -1.45
C GLU A 50 -14.98 4.89 -1.41
N VAL A 51 -14.29 5.41 -0.41
CA VAL A 51 -13.96 6.83 -0.27
C VAL A 51 -12.54 6.99 0.26
N VAL A 52 -11.89 8.07 -0.13
CA VAL A 52 -10.65 8.53 0.48
C VAL A 52 -10.99 9.73 1.34
N LEU A 53 -10.65 9.68 2.62
CA LEU A 53 -10.96 10.74 3.58
C LEU A 53 -9.72 11.18 4.36
N GLU A 54 -9.78 12.39 4.91
CA GLU A 54 -8.73 12.91 5.78
C GLU A 54 -8.89 12.37 7.21
N ALA A 55 -7.79 11.87 7.76
CA ALA A 55 -7.72 11.33 9.11
C ALA A 55 -6.49 11.87 9.85
N ILE A 56 -6.54 11.82 11.17
CA ILE A 56 -5.44 12.15 12.07
C ILE A 56 -5.03 10.93 12.89
N CYS A 57 -3.80 10.92 13.36
CA CYS A 57 -3.24 9.87 14.19
C CYS A 57 -3.07 10.38 15.63
N ASP A 58 -3.35 9.54 16.64
CA ASP A 58 -3.33 9.93 18.06
C ASP A 58 -1.91 10.09 18.66
N ASP A 59 -0.90 10.42 17.86
CA ASP A 59 0.48 10.63 18.31
C ASP A 59 0.96 12.08 18.10
N SER A 60 1.90 12.50 18.94
CA SER A 60 2.39 13.88 19.01
C SER A 60 3.49 14.21 18.00
N THR A 61 3.61 13.43 16.93
CA THR A 61 4.74 13.56 16.00
C THR A 61 4.43 14.63 14.96
N GLU A 62 5.14 15.76 15.02
CA GLU A 62 4.97 16.89 14.09
C GLU A 62 5.72 16.70 12.75
N GLU A 63 6.57 15.68 12.66
CA GLU A 63 7.36 15.42 11.45
C GLU A 63 6.54 14.72 10.35
N ASP A 64 6.81 15.13 9.11
CA ASP A 64 6.31 14.49 7.91
C ASP A 64 6.85 13.05 7.85
N GLU A 65 5.95 12.06 7.93
CA GLU A 65 6.32 10.64 8.03
C GLU A 65 5.54 9.81 7.01
N THR A 66 6.22 8.89 6.34
CA THR A 66 5.52 7.88 5.52
C THR A 66 5.01 6.79 6.44
N VAL A 67 3.70 6.57 6.41
CA VAL A 67 3.01 5.60 7.26
C VAL A 67 2.22 4.63 6.39
N ILE A 68 2.01 3.42 6.90
CA ILE A 68 0.97 2.54 6.39
C ILE A 68 -0.20 2.55 7.36
N VAL A 69 -1.41 2.73 6.84
CA VAL A 69 -2.65 2.54 7.58
C VAL A 69 -3.24 1.20 7.16
N GLU A 70 -3.48 0.31 8.12
CA GLU A 70 -4.00 -1.03 7.88
C GLU A 70 -4.95 -1.50 8.99
N PRO A 71 -5.91 -2.39 8.67
CA PRO A 71 -6.86 -2.90 9.66
C PRO A 71 -6.16 -3.61 10.83
N LYS A 72 -6.65 -3.39 12.05
CA LYS A 72 -6.03 -3.93 13.28
C LYS A 72 -6.21 -5.43 13.48
N SER A 73 -7.25 -6.01 12.89
CA SER A 73 -7.71 -7.38 13.11
C SER A 73 -7.76 -8.18 11.81
N GLU A 74 -7.56 -9.50 11.92
CA GLU A 74 -7.81 -10.46 10.83
C GLU A 74 -9.31 -10.54 10.47
N ASN A 75 -10.19 -10.16 11.40
CA ASN A 75 -11.58 -9.85 11.08
C ASN A 75 -11.63 -8.44 10.47
N LEU A 76 -11.51 -8.39 9.15
CA LEU A 76 -11.49 -7.20 8.28
C LEU A 76 -12.70 -6.25 8.45
N ILE A 77 -13.68 -6.57 9.29
CA ILE A 77 -14.89 -5.78 9.50
C ILE A 77 -14.81 -5.13 10.88
N HIS A 78 -14.26 -3.92 10.93
CA HIS A 78 -14.05 -3.18 12.17
C HIS A 78 -15.30 -2.43 12.62
N HIS A 79 -16.01 -1.75 11.71
CA HIS A 79 -17.11 -0.85 12.04
C HIS A 79 -18.40 -1.20 11.29
N LYS A 80 -19.15 -2.20 11.76
CA LYS A 80 -20.52 -2.46 11.28
C LYS A 80 -20.66 -2.65 9.76
N GLY A 81 -19.58 -3.05 9.07
CA GLY A 81 -19.53 -3.18 7.61
C GLY A 81 -18.62 -2.19 6.89
N ILE A 82 -17.90 -1.33 7.60
CA ILE A 82 -16.84 -0.50 7.02
C ILE A 82 -15.48 -1.17 7.23
N LEU A 83 -14.71 -1.25 6.14
CA LEU A 83 -13.35 -1.78 6.06
C LEU A 83 -12.39 -0.65 5.72
N THR A 84 -11.24 -0.62 6.38
CA THR A 84 -10.13 0.23 6.00
C THR A 84 -9.22 -0.48 5.02
N GLY A 85 -9.00 0.13 3.86
CA GLY A 85 -8.05 -0.35 2.88
C GLY A 85 -6.62 -0.09 3.34
N ARG A 86 -5.71 -1.07 3.12
CA ARG A 86 -4.28 -0.86 3.35
C ARG A 86 -3.79 0.29 2.48
N THR A 87 -3.33 1.36 3.12
CA THR A 87 -2.98 2.62 2.45
C THR A 87 -1.58 3.04 2.85
N LEU A 88 -0.67 3.16 1.88
CA LEU A 88 0.62 3.82 2.05
C LEU A 88 0.42 5.32 1.82
N THR A 89 0.69 6.13 2.84
CA THR A 89 0.40 7.57 2.80
C THR A 89 1.50 8.38 3.48
N VAL A 90 1.55 9.68 3.19
CA VAL A 90 2.44 10.62 3.87
C VAL A 90 1.59 11.37 4.88
N ARG A 91 1.93 11.23 6.16
CA ARG A 91 1.36 12.05 7.23
C ARG A 91 2.07 13.39 7.22
N LYS A 92 1.33 14.49 7.10
CA LYS A 92 1.83 15.86 7.18
C LYS A 92 1.03 16.66 8.19
N ASN A 93 1.68 17.37 9.11
CA ASN A 93 0.98 18.11 10.18
C ASN A 93 -0.06 17.25 10.92
N ASN A 94 0.31 16.01 11.23
CA ASN A 94 -0.55 14.97 11.82
C ASN A 94 -1.79 14.55 10.99
N LYS A 95 -1.93 15.00 9.75
CA LYS A 95 -3.03 14.62 8.84
C LYS A 95 -2.55 13.67 7.76
N MET A 96 -3.41 12.77 7.34
CA MET A 96 -3.16 11.81 6.28
C MET A 96 -4.46 11.41 5.58
N PHE A 97 -4.35 10.88 4.38
CA PHE A 97 -5.49 10.29 3.68
C PHE A 97 -5.56 8.79 3.89
N VAL A 98 -6.75 8.30 4.19
CA VAL A 98 -7.05 6.87 4.38
C VAL A 98 -8.18 6.44 3.47
N ARG A 99 -8.09 5.21 2.96
CA ARG A 99 -9.13 4.60 2.11
C ARG A 99 -10.09 3.79 2.97
N MET A 100 -11.37 4.10 2.86
CA MET A 100 -12.46 3.42 3.56
C MET A 100 -13.40 2.78 2.54
N ILE A 101 -13.91 1.60 2.86
CA ILE A 101 -14.75 0.80 1.98
C ILE A 101 -16.02 0.43 2.75
N ASN A 102 -17.17 0.82 2.22
CA ASN A 102 -18.46 0.37 2.74
C ASN A 102 -18.84 -0.95 2.09
N LEU A 103 -18.92 -2.01 2.88
CA LEU A 103 -19.32 -3.35 2.43
C LEU A 103 -20.84 -3.57 2.51
N LYS A 104 -21.60 -2.63 3.06
CA LYS A 104 -23.06 -2.69 3.16
C LYS A 104 -23.72 -2.19 1.88
N ASP A 105 -24.91 -2.69 1.64
CA ASP A 105 -25.84 -2.25 0.60
C ASP A 105 -26.66 -1.00 0.99
N TYR A 106 -26.32 -0.37 2.11
CA TYR A 106 -26.90 0.90 2.56
C TYR A 106 -25.81 1.90 2.98
N LEU A 107 -26.17 3.18 2.98
CA LEU A 107 -25.31 4.31 3.35
C LEU A 107 -24.70 4.10 4.74
N GLN A 108 -23.39 4.28 4.87
CA GLN A 108 -22.71 4.33 6.16
C GLN A 108 -22.33 5.77 6.49
N GLN A 109 -22.37 6.10 7.78
CA GLN A 109 -22.06 7.44 8.27
C GLN A 109 -20.99 7.30 9.36
N ILE A 110 -19.92 8.08 9.23
CA ILE A 110 -18.85 8.15 10.22
C ILE A 110 -18.85 9.55 10.84
N SER A 111 -18.88 9.61 12.16
CA SER A 111 -18.89 10.88 12.88
C SER A 111 -17.49 11.51 12.89
N LYS A 112 -17.44 12.85 12.90
CA LYS A 112 -16.19 13.57 13.14
C LYS A 112 -15.55 13.12 14.46
N GLY A 113 -14.26 12.80 14.41
CA GLY A 113 -13.47 12.35 15.56
C GLY A 113 -13.70 10.89 15.95
N GLU A 114 -14.53 10.16 15.22
CA GLU A 114 -14.74 8.73 15.47
C GLU A 114 -13.43 7.96 15.22
N PRO A 115 -12.99 7.14 16.19
CA PRO A 115 -11.79 6.33 16.03
C PRO A 115 -12.09 5.21 15.03
N ILE A 116 -11.26 5.13 14.00
CA ILE A 116 -11.16 3.95 13.16
C ILE A 116 -10.16 3.03 13.87
N GLU A 117 -10.60 1.86 14.32
CA GLU A 117 -9.80 0.93 15.14
C GLU A 117 -8.66 0.24 14.35
N ASP A 118 -7.83 1.02 13.68
CA ASP A 118 -6.80 0.56 12.76
C ASP A 118 -5.39 0.82 13.28
N ARG A 119 -4.41 0.27 12.57
CA ARG A 119 -3.00 0.49 12.82
C ARG A 119 -2.49 1.55 11.86
N CYS A 120 -1.98 2.65 12.42
CA CYS A 120 -1.06 3.53 11.71
C CYS A 120 0.37 3.17 12.10
N LEU A 121 1.11 2.59 11.17
CA LEU A 121 2.47 2.12 11.40
C LEU A 121 3.48 3.01 10.66
N PRO A 122 4.41 3.66 11.39
CA PRO A 122 5.49 4.40 10.76
C PRO A 122 6.39 3.46 9.97
N LEU A 123 6.77 3.87 8.76
CA LEU A 123 7.71 3.13 7.95
C LEU A 123 9.12 3.68 8.14
N LYS A 124 10.07 2.77 8.38
CA LYS A 124 11.48 3.14 8.39
C LYS A 124 11.91 3.43 6.97
N LYS A 125 12.27 4.69 6.72
CA LYS A 125 13.04 5.10 5.54
C LYS A 125 14.52 4.87 5.81
N ARG A 126 15.23 4.24 4.89
CA ARG A 126 16.69 4.37 4.81
C ARG A 126 17.00 5.33 3.68
N THR A 127 17.62 6.45 4.00
CA THR A 127 18.30 7.26 2.99
C THR A 127 19.60 6.55 2.66
N LYS A 128 19.85 6.28 1.37
CA LYS A 128 21.17 5.81 0.93
C LYS A 128 22.14 6.98 1.15
N LEU A 129 22.81 7.04 2.30
CA LEU A 129 23.97 7.92 2.51
C LEU A 129 25.15 7.29 1.76
N ASP A 130 25.54 7.93 0.67
CA ASP A 130 26.80 7.79 -0.06
C ASP A 130 27.26 6.36 -0.44
N GLY A 131 26.86 5.94 -1.63
CA GLY A 131 27.57 4.91 -2.39
C GLY A 131 27.44 5.22 -3.89
N PRO A 132 28.52 5.19 -4.69
CA PRO A 132 28.49 5.53 -6.10
C PRO A 132 27.91 4.36 -6.87
N GLU A 133 26.59 4.26 -6.88
CA GLU A 133 25.87 3.43 -7.84
C GLU A 133 24.49 4.05 -7.99
N GLU A 134 24.41 5.01 -8.91
CA GLU A 134 23.20 5.16 -9.71
C GLU A 134 22.87 3.75 -10.24
N TRP A 135 21.62 3.34 -10.03
CA TRP A 135 21.20 2.01 -10.42
C TRP A 135 21.33 1.87 -11.93
N ASP A 136 22.03 0.83 -12.36
CA ASP A 136 22.07 0.47 -13.76
C ASP A 136 20.68 -0.04 -14.18
N THR A 137 19.95 0.81 -14.90
CA THR A 137 18.61 0.51 -15.42
C THR A 137 18.63 -0.73 -16.32
N ASP A 138 19.77 -1.01 -16.97
CA ASP A 138 19.90 -2.18 -17.84
C ASP A 138 19.97 -3.48 -17.02
N THR A 139 20.72 -3.46 -15.92
CA THR A 139 20.75 -4.58 -14.96
C THR A 139 19.38 -4.82 -14.34
N LEU A 140 18.66 -3.77 -13.93
CA LEU A 140 17.32 -3.91 -13.36
C LEU A 140 16.29 -4.43 -14.37
N ALA A 141 16.30 -3.90 -15.60
CA ALA A 141 15.42 -4.38 -16.66
C ALA A 141 15.70 -5.84 -17.03
N ARG A 142 16.97 -6.28 -16.94
CA ARG A 142 17.35 -7.68 -17.10
C ARG A 142 16.79 -8.53 -15.96
N GLU A 143 17.01 -8.14 -14.71
CA GLU A 143 16.52 -8.89 -13.55
C GLU A 143 15.00 -9.03 -13.55
N GLN A 144 14.25 -7.97 -13.88
CA GLN A 144 12.78 -8.03 -14.00
C GLN A 144 12.33 -8.99 -15.11
N ARG A 145 13.07 -9.07 -16.21
CA ARG A 145 12.76 -9.98 -17.33
C ARG A 145 13.06 -11.45 -16.96
N GLU A 146 14.04 -11.67 -16.09
CA GLU A 146 14.44 -13.00 -15.61
C GLU A 146 13.60 -13.47 -14.41
N ASP A 147 12.85 -12.57 -13.76
CA ASP A 147 11.97 -12.91 -12.64
C ASP A 147 10.83 -13.84 -13.09
N PRO A 148 10.65 -15.00 -12.43
CA PRO A 148 9.66 -16.00 -12.83
C PRO A 148 8.21 -15.58 -12.59
N ASP A 149 7.98 -14.61 -11.71
CA ASP A 149 6.65 -14.11 -11.34
C ASP A 149 6.26 -12.84 -12.10
N VAL A 150 7.25 -12.05 -12.58
CA VAL A 150 7.03 -10.74 -13.21
C VAL A 150 7.47 -10.67 -14.67
N GLY A 151 8.47 -11.45 -15.10
CA GLY A 151 9.11 -11.32 -16.41
C GLY A 151 8.15 -11.42 -17.58
N ASP A 152 7.32 -12.47 -17.62
CA ASP A 152 6.31 -12.64 -18.68
C ASP A 152 5.29 -11.49 -18.68
N ILE A 153 4.88 -11.01 -17.50
CA ILE A 153 3.88 -9.95 -17.34
C ILE A 153 4.45 -8.60 -17.81
N ALA A 154 5.70 -8.30 -17.44
CA ALA A 154 6.41 -7.11 -17.88
C ALA A 154 6.58 -7.12 -19.40
N GLN A 155 6.94 -8.28 -19.98
CA GLN A 155 7.09 -8.44 -21.41
C GLN A 155 5.77 -8.20 -22.15
N TRP A 156 4.64 -8.74 -21.69
CA TRP A 156 3.33 -8.49 -22.30
C TRP A 156 2.97 -7.01 -22.29
N LYS A 157 3.26 -6.29 -21.19
CA LYS A 157 3.03 -4.84 -21.10
C LYS A 157 3.91 -4.06 -22.07
N ILE A 158 5.19 -4.42 -22.21
CA ILE A 158 6.14 -3.75 -23.13
C ILE A 158 5.73 -3.98 -24.59
N GLU A 159 5.37 -5.21 -24.93
CA GLU A 159 5.00 -5.59 -26.29
C GLU A 159 3.58 -5.16 -26.68
N GLY A 160 2.80 -4.61 -25.74
CA GLY A 160 1.41 -4.26 -25.96
C GLY A 160 0.53 -5.47 -26.29
N LYS A 161 0.94 -6.67 -25.86
CA LYS A 161 0.18 -7.90 -26.08
C LYS A 161 -1.03 -7.93 -25.16
N GLU A 162 -2.12 -8.52 -25.64
CA GLU A 162 -3.25 -8.82 -24.79
C GLU A 162 -2.83 -9.75 -23.66
N ARG A 163 -3.39 -9.48 -22.48
CA ARG A 163 -3.12 -10.27 -21.29
C ARG A 163 -3.76 -11.66 -21.47
N PRO A 164 -3.04 -12.77 -21.24
CA PRO A 164 -3.61 -14.10 -21.40
C PRO A 164 -4.76 -14.33 -20.42
N ALA A 165 -5.65 -15.24 -20.79
CA ALA A 165 -6.80 -15.60 -20.00
C ALA A 165 -6.40 -16.31 -18.70
N TRP A 166 -7.29 -16.27 -17.70
CA TRP A 166 -7.05 -16.89 -16.39
C TRP A 166 -6.67 -18.38 -16.49
N GLN A 167 -7.32 -19.11 -17.41
CA GLN A 167 -7.06 -20.54 -17.63
C GLN A 167 -5.63 -20.81 -18.08
N GLU A 168 -5.02 -19.90 -18.84
CA GLU A 168 -3.66 -20.05 -19.38
C GLU A 168 -2.59 -19.84 -18.30
N ILE A 169 -2.94 -19.11 -17.23
CA ILE A 169 -2.02 -18.81 -16.13
C ILE A 169 -2.41 -19.48 -14.81
N SER A 170 -3.46 -20.33 -14.79
CA SER A 170 -3.98 -20.93 -13.56
C SER A 170 -2.93 -21.73 -12.80
N ASN A 171 -1.99 -22.33 -13.54
CA ASN A 171 -0.89 -23.15 -13.01
C ASN A 171 0.33 -22.33 -12.56
N ARG A 172 0.34 -21.00 -12.76
CA ARG A 172 1.41 -20.13 -12.27
C ARG A 172 1.32 -19.95 -10.75
N SER A 173 2.37 -19.36 -10.18
CA SER A 173 2.42 -19.10 -8.74
C SER A 173 1.28 -18.15 -8.30
N PRO A 174 0.88 -18.18 -7.02
CA PRO A 174 -0.04 -17.19 -6.47
C PRO A 174 0.47 -15.74 -6.65
N THR A 175 1.79 -15.54 -6.56
CA THR A 175 2.45 -14.25 -6.73
C THR A 175 2.31 -13.74 -8.16
N PHE A 176 2.61 -14.58 -9.16
CA PHE A 176 2.39 -14.29 -10.58
C PHE A 176 0.93 -13.91 -10.84
N LYS A 177 -0.02 -14.69 -10.33
CA LYS A 177 -1.46 -14.40 -10.46
C LYS A 177 -1.86 -13.08 -9.81
N GLY A 178 -1.21 -12.72 -8.69
CA GLY A 178 -1.36 -11.42 -8.05
C GLY A 178 -0.94 -10.28 -8.97
N TYR A 179 0.24 -10.36 -9.58
CA TYR A 179 0.67 -9.36 -10.56
C TYR A 179 -0.18 -9.36 -11.82
N TRP A 180 -0.68 -10.53 -12.23
CA TRP A 180 -1.60 -10.66 -13.36
C TRP A 180 -2.98 -10.01 -13.07
N ALA A 181 -3.40 -9.85 -11.83
CA ALA A 181 -4.68 -9.20 -11.55
C ALA A 181 -4.61 -7.65 -11.59
N LEU A 182 -3.40 -7.07 -11.62
CA LEU A 182 -3.12 -5.63 -11.59
C LEU A 182 -2.92 -5.04 -13.00
#